data_AF-A0A9D1KN13-F1
#
_entry.id   AF-A0A9D1KN13-F1
#
_cell.length_a   1.000
_cell.length_b   1.000
_cell.length_c   1.000
_cell.angle_alpha   90.00
_cell.angle_beta   90.00
_cell.angle_gamma   90.00
#
_symmetry.space_group_name_H-M   'P 1'
#
loop_
_entity.id
_entity.type
_entity.pdbx_description
1 polymer ?
#
loop_
_entity_poly.entity_id
_entity_poly.type
_entity_poly.pdbx_seq_one_letter_code
_entity_poly.pdbx_strand_id
1 'polypeptide(L)'
;MQQRRASPVLAEFVDLHTFTFDDYQLEACRHVENGSTVLVAAPTGAGKTIAGEFAVHLALSQGRKCFYTTPIKALSNQKYADLVRRHGADKVGLLTGDTSVNSEAPVVV
;
A
#
# COMPACT_ATOMS: atom_id res chain seq x y z
N MET A 1 -26.62 -6.33 11.42
CA MET A 1 -26.51 -6.58 9.96
C MET A 1 -25.60 -5.51 9.37
N GLN A 2 -24.29 -5.80 9.23
CA GLN A 2 -23.37 -4.91 8.52
C GLN A 2 -23.66 -5.03 7.02
N GLN A 3 -24.13 -3.96 6.40
CA GLN A 3 -24.21 -3.86 4.94
C GLN A 3 -22.81 -4.16 4.37
N ARG A 4 -22.69 -5.18 3.51
CA ARG A 4 -21.53 -5.33 2.62
C ARG A 4 -21.51 -4.08 1.75
N ARG A 5 -20.79 -3.04 2.19
CA ARG A 5 -20.40 -1.95 1.29
C ARG A 5 -19.58 -2.59 0.18
N ALA A 6 -19.92 -2.25 -1.07
CA ALA A 6 -19.09 -2.63 -2.20
C ALA A 6 -17.68 -2.08 -1.97
N SER A 7 -16.66 -2.87 -2.31
CA SER A 7 -15.25 -2.52 -2.22
C SER A 7 -14.68 -2.36 -3.63
N PRO A 8 -15.07 -1.31 -4.37
CA PRO A 8 -14.72 -1.14 -5.78
C PRO A 8 -13.21 -0.97 -5.98
N VAL A 9 -12.52 -0.25 -5.09
CA VAL A 9 -11.07 -0.03 -5.22
C VAL A 9 -10.31 -1.31 -4.90
N LEU A 10 -10.78 -2.11 -3.93
CA LEU A 10 -10.20 -3.44 -3.69
C LEU A 10 -10.39 -4.36 -4.89
N ALA A 11 -11.55 -4.34 -5.55
CA ALA A 11 -11.78 -5.17 -6.73
C ALA A 11 -10.78 -4.81 -7.85
N GLU A 12 -10.63 -3.52 -8.17
CA GLU A 12 -9.61 -3.05 -9.11
C GLU A 12 -8.21 -3.48 -8.70
N PHE A 13 -7.86 -3.33 -7.42
CA PHE A 13 -6.54 -3.70 -6.91
C PHE A 13 -6.26 -5.20 -7.03
N VAL A 14 -7.26 -6.05 -6.79
CA VAL A 14 -7.13 -7.51 -6.98
C VAL A 14 -6.87 -7.85 -8.44
N ASP A 15 -7.57 -7.21 -9.38
CA ASP A 15 -7.40 -7.43 -10.82
C ASP A 15 -6.00 -7.04 -11.35
N LEU A 16 -5.26 -6.20 -10.61
CA LEU A 16 -3.86 -5.87 -10.93
C LEU A 16 -2.85 -6.98 -10.59
N HIS A 17 -3.28 -8.09 -9.98
CA HIS A 17 -2.40 -9.19 -9.56
C HIS A 17 -2.74 -10.48 -10.30
N THR A 18 -1.72 -11.28 -10.59
CA THR A 18 -1.86 -12.56 -11.27
C THR A 18 -2.11 -13.74 -10.32
N PHE A 19 -2.25 -13.46 -9.02
CA PHE A 19 -2.44 -14.46 -7.96
C PHE A 19 -3.62 -14.08 -7.07
N THR A 20 -4.22 -15.08 -6.44
CA THR A 20 -5.34 -14.91 -5.51
C THR A 20 -4.86 -14.44 -4.16
N PHE A 21 -5.64 -13.57 -3.52
CA PHE A 21 -5.35 -13.10 -2.17
C PHE A 21 -5.96 -14.04 -1.13
N ASP A 22 -5.27 -14.18 0.00
CA ASP A 22 -5.80 -14.90 1.15
C ASP A 22 -6.93 -14.11 1.82
N ASP A 23 -7.83 -14.80 2.51
CA ASP A 23 -9.00 -14.19 3.16
C ASP A 23 -8.62 -13.05 4.11
N TYR A 24 -7.54 -13.21 4.88
CA TYR A 24 -7.07 -12.19 5.82
C TYR A 24 -6.57 -10.92 5.12
N GLN A 25 -6.00 -11.07 3.91
CA GLN A 25 -5.53 -9.94 3.10
C GLN A 25 -6.72 -9.17 2.55
N LEU A 26 -7.73 -9.88 2.04
CA LEU A 26 -8.97 -9.28 1.57
C LEU A 26 -9.73 -8.59 2.70
N GLU A 27 -9.81 -9.20 3.88
CA GLU A 27 -10.41 -8.61 5.08
C GLU A 27 -9.69 -7.31 5.48
N ALA A 28 -8.36 -7.35 5.60
CA ALA A 28 -7.57 -6.16 5.91
C ALA A 28 -7.82 -5.02 4.91
N CYS A 29 -7.81 -5.33 3.61
CA CYS A 29 -8.06 -4.33 2.58
C CYS A 29 -9.48 -3.76 2.65
N ARG A 30 -10.51 -4.58 2.88
CA ARG A 30 -11.89 -4.10 3.06
C ARG A 30 -12.01 -3.16 4.25
N HIS A 31 -11.34 -3.47 5.36
CA HIS A 31 -11.34 -2.58 6.53
C HIS A 31 -10.66 -1.24 6.21
N VAL A 32 -9.53 -1.27 5.52
CA VAL A 32 -8.81 -0.06 5.06
C VAL A 32 -9.69 0.78 4.12
N GLU A 33 -10.34 0.17 3.12
CA GLU A 33 -11.23 0.88 2.18
C GLU A 33 -12.43 1.53 2.88
N ASN A 34 -12.95 0.87 3.93
CA ASN A 34 -14.02 1.41 4.77
C ASN A 34 -13.54 2.46 5.78
N GLY A 35 -12.27 2.86 5.74
CA GLY A 35 -11.70 3.91 6.60
C GLY A 35 -11.29 3.43 7.99
N SER A 36 -11.22 2.12 8.24
CA SER A 36 -10.74 1.58 9.51
C SER A 36 -9.21 1.51 9.56
N THR A 37 -8.64 1.69 10.76
CA THR A 37 -7.24 1.36 11.03
C THR A 37 -7.10 -0.14 11.25
N VAL A 38 -6.09 -0.76 10.63
CA VAL A 38 -5.84 -2.21 10.72
C VAL A 38 -4.46 -2.51 11.31
N LEU A 39 -4.39 -3.59 12.09
CA LEU A 39 -3.13 -4.21 12.51
C LEU A 39 -3.09 -5.63 11.94
N VAL A 40 -2.16 -5.89 11.02
CA VAL A 40 -2.01 -7.20 10.38
C VAL A 40 -0.80 -7.92 10.98
N ALA A 41 -1.05 -8.98 11.74
CA ALA A 41 -0.02 -9.83 12.32
C ALA A 41 0.00 -11.19 11.60
N ALA A 42 0.96 -11.37 10.70
CA ALA A 42 1.17 -12.62 9.98
C ALA A 42 2.66 -12.95 9.84
N PRO A 43 3.05 -14.24 9.76
CA PRO A 43 4.44 -14.64 9.59
C PRO A 43 5.12 -14.00 8.38
N THR A 44 6.45 -13.91 8.41
CA THR A 44 7.23 -13.52 7.22
C THR A 44 6.99 -14.53 6.10
N GLY A 45 6.80 -14.05 4.87
CA GLY A 45 6.43 -14.87 3.72
C GLY A 45 4.92 -15.02 3.50
N ALA A 46 4.07 -14.65 4.46
CA ALA A 46 2.61 -14.80 4.33
C ALA A 46 1.94 -13.75 3.41
N GLY A 47 2.68 -12.76 2.91
CA GLY A 47 2.12 -11.73 2.01
C GLY A 47 1.47 -10.53 2.71
N LYS A 48 1.75 -10.26 4.00
CA LYS A 48 1.20 -9.10 4.74
C LYS A 48 1.40 -7.74 4.04
N THR A 49 2.38 -7.64 3.15
CA THR A 49 2.66 -6.45 2.32
C THR A 49 1.46 -6.01 1.48
N ILE A 50 0.57 -6.93 1.08
CA ILE A 50 -0.63 -6.64 0.30
C ILE A 50 -1.50 -5.56 0.96
N ALA A 51 -1.67 -5.60 2.28
CA ALA A 51 -2.45 -4.58 2.99
C ALA A 51 -1.81 -3.18 2.90
N GLY A 52 -0.48 -3.10 2.96
CA GLY A 52 0.26 -1.85 2.83
C GLY A 52 0.24 -1.31 1.40
N GLU A 53 0.41 -2.17 0.39
CA GLU A 53 0.34 -1.78 -1.03
C GLU A 53 -1.07 -1.35 -1.43
N PHE A 54 -2.11 -2.00 -0.89
CA PHE A 54 -3.49 -1.56 -1.06
C PHE A 54 -3.72 -0.18 -0.44
N ALA A 55 -3.19 0.08 0.76
CA ALA A 55 -3.32 1.39 1.40
C ALA A 55 -2.68 2.51 0.55
N VAL A 56 -1.54 2.23 -0.10
CA VAL A 56 -0.92 3.15 -1.06
C VAL A 56 -1.82 3.38 -2.28
N HIS A 57 -2.32 2.29 -2.88
CA HIS A 57 -3.20 2.37 -4.05
C HIS A 57 -4.49 3.15 -3.75
N LEU A 58 -5.13 2.90 -2.61
CA LEU A 58 -6.32 3.62 -2.15
C LEU A 58 -6.04 5.10 -1.87
N ALA A 59 -4.90 5.42 -1.26
CA ALA A 59 -4.54 6.82 -1.02
C ALA A 59 -4.38 7.57 -2.34
N LEU A 60 -3.72 6.97 -3.32
CA LEU A 60 -3.56 7.55 -4.66
C LEU A 60 -4.89 7.73 -5.39
N SER A 61 -5.79 6.73 -5.34
CA SER A 61 -7.11 6.83 -5.98
C SER A 61 -8.00 7.90 -5.34
N GLN A 62 -7.74 8.26 -4.09
CA GLN A 62 -8.41 9.33 -3.35
C GLN A 62 -7.68 10.68 -3.40
N GLY A 63 -6.53 10.78 -4.09
CA GLY A 63 -5.71 12.01 -4.12
C GLY A 63 -5.12 12.39 -2.74
N ARG A 64 -4.89 11.41 -1.86
CA ARG A 64 -4.36 11.59 -0.50
C ARG A 64 -2.87 11.29 -0.44
N LYS A 65 -2.17 11.90 0.52
CA LYS A 65 -0.77 11.59 0.83
C LYS A 65 -0.66 10.28 1.63
N CYS A 66 0.33 9.46 1.33
CA CYS A 66 0.63 8.20 2.01
C CYS A 66 2.12 8.14 2.38
N PHE A 67 2.41 7.79 3.63
CA PHE A 67 3.77 7.50 4.09
C PHE A 67 3.94 5.99 4.26
N TYR A 68 4.90 5.40 3.57
CA TYR A 68 5.21 3.98 3.63
C TYR A 68 6.52 3.80 4.40
N THR A 69 6.45 3.48 5.69
CA THR A 69 7.65 3.36 6.52
C THR A 69 8.19 1.94 6.51
N THR A 70 9.52 1.82 6.53
CA THR A 70 10.21 0.53 6.67
C THR A 70 11.23 0.60 7.81
N PRO A 71 11.59 -0.52 8.45
CA PRO A 71 12.46 -0.48 9.62
C PRO A 71 13.93 -0.20 9.29
N ILE A 72 14.37 -0.38 8.03
CA ILE A 72 15.76 -0.18 7.62
C ILE A 72 15.85 0.42 6.21
N LYS A 73 16.91 1.20 5.96
CA LYS A 73 17.13 1.90 4.68
C LYS A 73 17.08 1.00 3.45
N ALA A 74 17.67 -0.20 3.53
CA ALA A 74 17.69 -1.12 2.40
C ALA A 74 16.27 -1.52 1.95
N LEU A 75 15.34 -1.68 2.89
CA LEU A 75 13.94 -1.98 2.59
C LEU A 75 13.21 -0.77 2.04
N SER A 76 13.50 0.44 2.52
CA SER A 76 12.97 1.68 1.92
C SER A 76 13.38 1.82 0.46
N ASN A 77 14.65 1.58 0.13
CA ASN A 77 15.12 1.61 -1.26
C ASN A 77 14.42 0.57 -2.15
N GLN A 78 14.25 -0.66 -1.65
CA GLN A 78 13.53 -1.70 -2.38
C GLN A 78 12.07 -1.31 -2.60
N LYS A 79 11.38 -0.84 -1.55
CA LYS A 79 9.97 -0.44 -1.64
C LYS A 79 9.76 0.79 -2.52
N TYR A 80 10.67 1.75 -2.48
CA TYR A 80 10.69 2.87 -3.41
C TYR A 80 10.74 2.39 -4.86
N ALA A 81 11.69 1.50 -5.19
CA ALA A 81 11.80 0.97 -6.54
C ALA A 81 10.55 0.18 -6.98
N ASP A 82 9.96 -0.61 -6.07
CA ASP A 82 8.73 -1.36 -6.34
C ASP A 82 7.54 -0.42 -6.62
N LEU A 83 7.36 0.60 -5.78
CA LEU A 83 6.27 1.57 -5.90
C LEU A 83 6.43 2.49 -7.11
N VAL A 84 7.66 2.89 -7.45
CA VAL A 84 7.96 3.62 -8.69
C VAL A 84 7.58 2.79 -9.91
N ARG A 85 7.93 1.49 -9.94
CA ARG A 85 7.53 0.60 -11.05
C ARG A 85 6.02 0.49 -11.18
N ARG A 86 5.28 0.51 -10.07
CA ARG A 86 3.82 0.36 -10.05
C ARG A 86 3.05 1.66 -10.34
N HIS A 87 3.53 2.80 -9.84
CA HIS A 87 2.75 4.04 -9.81
C HIS A 87 3.38 5.20 -10.59
N GLY A 88 4.64 5.07 -11.02
CA GLY A 88 5.39 6.13 -11.70
C GLY A 88 6.28 6.93 -10.74
N ALA A 89 7.44 7.38 -11.24
CA ALA A 89 8.42 8.14 -10.47
C ALA A 89 7.93 9.55 -10.07
N ASP A 90 6.96 10.09 -10.80
CA ASP A 90 6.29 11.36 -10.49
C ASP A 90 5.45 11.29 -9.22
N LYS A 91 4.93 10.10 -8.87
CA LYS A 91 4.02 9.91 -7.73
C LYS A 91 4.68 9.39 -6.46
N VAL A 92 5.95 9.00 -6.52
CA VAL A 92 6.65 8.32 -5.43
C VAL A 92 7.95 9.03 -5.10
N GLY A 93 8.14 9.34 -3.83
CA GLY A 93 9.35 9.90 -3.25
C GLY A 93 10.03 8.93 -2.28
N LEU A 94 11.27 9.25 -1.95
CA LEU A 94 12.09 8.57 -0.95
C LEU A 94 12.64 9.62 0.00
N LEU A 95 12.41 9.43 1.30
CA LEU A 95 12.93 10.30 2.35
C LEU A 95 13.68 9.47 3.39
N THR A 96 15.01 9.45 3.26
CA THR A 96 15.92 8.86 4.24
C THR A 96 16.77 9.95 4.89
N GLY A 97 17.49 9.63 5.95
CA GLY A 97 18.35 10.60 6.64
C GLY A 97 19.45 11.22 5.77
N ASP A 98 19.79 10.58 4.66
CA ASP A 98 20.89 10.97 3.75
C ASP A 98 20.45 11.19 2.30
N THR A 99 19.18 10.95 1.96
CA THR A 99 18.69 11.08 0.58
C THR A 99 17.24 11.55 0.59
N SER A 100 16.96 12.56 -0.23
CA SER A 100 15.60 13.06 -0.48
C SER A 100 15.35 13.09 -1.98
N VAL A 101 14.35 12.34 -2.42
CA VAL A 101 13.90 12.27 -3.82
C VAL A 101 12.40 12.54 -3.83
N ASN A 102 11.94 13.54 -4.57
CA ASN A 102 10.52 13.86 -4.73
C ASN A 102 9.75 13.86 -3.38
N SER A 103 10.24 14.59 -2.36
CA SER A 103 9.68 14.54 -0.99
C SER A 103 8.23 15.02 -0.87
N GLU A 104 7.75 15.77 -1.87
CA GLU A 104 6.37 16.23 -1.97
C GLU A 104 5.46 15.29 -2.76
N ALA A 105 5.99 14.14 -3.19
CA ALA A 105 5.20 13.10 -3.84
C ALA A 105 3.96 12.71 -3.00
N PRO A 106 2.86 12.32 -3.66
CA PRO A 106 1.70 11.74 -2.99
C PRO A 106 2.06 10.50 -2.15
N VAL A 107 3.08 9.72 -2.54
CA VAL A 107 3.58 8.59 -1.74
C VAL A 107 5.03 8.84 -1.38
N VAL A 108 5.36 8.77 -0.08
CA VAL A 108 6.74 8.93 0.39
C VAL A 108 7.15 7.67 1.16
N VAL A 109 8.27 7.08 0.74
CA VAL A 109 8.89 5.91 1.36
C VAL A 109 10.05 6.30 2.27
#